data_AF-A0AAU4MII4-F1
#
_entry.id   AF-A0AAU4MII4-F1
#
_cell.length_a   1.000
_cell.length_b   1.000
_cell.length_c   1.000
_cell.angle_alpha   90.00
_cell.angle_beta   90.00
_cell.angle_gamma   90.00
#
_symmetry.space_group_name_H-M   'P 1'
#
loop_
_entity.id
_entity.type
_entity.pdbx_description
1 polymer ?
#
loop_
_entity_poly.entity_id
_entity_poly.type
_entity_poly.pdbx_seq_one_letter_code
_entity_poly.pdbx_strand_id
1 'polypeptide(L)'
;MSTHDPSSGTEPEEGGKPSFDKQPPPTGGTPAGAPSDPYGTPARPPSGDPYGTEPPPPPAGSPYDRPGSYGGTYAGAPNDQPPPGQGAGQGYTPGHADGPVPGMPPLGSWPNRILAQVIDYLLAQIVAVLLVLPFAGLGGRSGETGAFWLACLLLFVYQGIMLSRDGRTLGKRAMKVRVAMLVDGNSPTGAAAWTRAAVFVVPAVVCCAMLWWVIDGLFGVFDKPYRQCLHDKAAKTVVVSTV
;
A
#
# COMPACT_ATOMS: atom_id res chain seq x y z
N MET A 1 -65.60 -10.59 -18.52
CA MET A 1 -65.09 -10.78 -17.14
C MET A 1 -64.26 -9.57 -16.75
N SER A 2 -63.96 -9.41 -15.47
CA SER A 2 -63.54 -8.15 -14.82
C SER A 2 -62.31 -7.42 -15.38
N THR A 3 -62.43 -6.09 -15.43
CA THR A 3 -61.47 -5.05 -15.00
C THR A 3 -59.98 -5.41 -14.82
N HIS A 4 -59.07 -4.69 -15.51
CA HIS A 4 -58.27 -3.62 -14.87
C HIS A 4 -57.58 -2.70 -15.90
N ASP A 5 -56.88 -1.67 -15.39
CA ASP A 5 -56.57 -0.38 -16.02
C ASP A 5 -55.05 -0.08 -15.97
N PRO A 6 -54.45 0.62 -16.96
CA PRO A 6 -53.17 1.28 -16.82
C PRO A 6 -53.20 2.81 -17.12
N SER A 7 -53.20 3.60 -16.05
CA SER A 7 -52.53 4.92 -16.00
C SER A 7 -51.03 4.76 -16.34
N SER A 8 -50.27 5.71 -16.90
CA SER A 8 -50.37 7.19 -16.93
C SER A 8 -49.59 7.79 -18.11
N GLY A 9 -49.96 8.97 -18.63
CA GLY A 9 -49.14 9.73 -19.58
C GLY A 9 -49.45 11.24 -19.68
N THR A 10 -48.38 12.07 -19.64
CA THR A 10 -48.24 13.48 -20.09
C THR A 10 -49.10 14.61 -19.44
N GLU A 11 -48.45 15.42 -18.58
CA GLU A 11 -48.14 16.89 -18.64
C GLU A 11 -49.15 17.94 -19.22
N PRO A 12 -49.01 19.28 -19.01
CA PRO A 12 -47.93 20.10 -18.38
C PRO A 12 -48.38 21.26 -17.43
N GLU A 13 -47.41 22.13 -17.07
CA GLU A 13 -47.48 23.54 -16.58
C GLU A 13 -47.78 23.88 -15.09
N GLU A 14 -46.79 24.47 -14.39
CA GLU A 14 -46.80 25.89 -13.98
C GLU A 14 -45.37 26.40 -13.67
N GLY A 15 -45.15 27.73 -13.60
CA GLY A 15 -43.83 28.39 -13.54
C GLY A 15 -43.13 28.40 -12.16
N GLY A 16 -41.96 29.00 -11.98
CA GLY A 16 -41.09 29.76 -12.90
C GLY A 16 -39.81 30.25 -12.20
N LYS A 17 -38.86 30.82 -12.96
CA LYS A 17 -37.60 31.44 -12.45
C LYS A 17 -37.29 32.76 -13.18
N PRO A 18 -36.74 33.75 -12.46
CA PRO A 18 -35.63 34.58 -12.97
C PRO A 18 -34.49 34.65 -11.92
N SER A 19 -33.21 34.42 -12.24
CA SER A 19 -32.24 35.13 -13.10
C SER A 19 -31.39 36.20 -12.36
N PHE A 20 -30.10 36.26 -12.69
CA PHE A 20 -29.02 37.07 -12.08
C PHE A 20 -29.02 38.56 -12.52
N ASP A 21 -28.55 39.51 -11.68
CA ASP A 21 -27.32 40.33 -11.93
C ASP A 21 -26.99 41.48 -10.89
N LYS A 22 -25.70 41.57 -10.50
CA LYS A 22 -24.77 42.74 -10.20
C LYS A 22 -25.04 43.96 -9.24
N GLN A 23 -24.16 44.07 -8.21
CA GLN A 23 -23.32 45.24 -7.73
C GLN A 23 -23.94 46.56 -7.17
N PRO A 24 -23.18 47.50 -6.50
CA PRO A 24 -21.95 47.47 -5.65
C PRO A 24 -22.06 48.31 -4.30
N PRO A 25 -21.01 48.49 -3.46
CA PRO A 25 -21.08 49.12 -2.11
C PRO A 25 -20.48 50.55 -1.99
N PRO A 26 -20.66 51.24 -0.84
CA PRO A 26 -19.53 51.63 0.05
C PRO A 26 -19.92 51.53 1.58
N THR A 27 -19.23 51.99 2.64
CA THR A 27 -18.01 52.82 2.89
C THR A 27 -17.43 52.56 4.31
N GLY A 28 -16.15 52.89 4.56
CA GLY A 28 -15.60 53.27 5.89
C GLY A 28 -14.83 52.20 6.70
N GLY A 29 -13.58 52.40 7.14
CA GLY A 29 -12.61 53.48 6.88
C GLY A 29 -11.35 53.34 7.75
N THR A 30 -10.15 53.31 7.16
CA THR A 30 -8.84 53.16 7.85
C THR A 30 -8.15 54.52 8.06
N PRO A 31 -7.11 54.59 8.93
CA PRO A 31 -5.72 54.69 8.40
C PRO A 31 -4.73 53.81 9.20
N ALA A 32 -3.93 52.91 8.62
CA ALA A 32 -2.86 53.04 7.60
C ALA A 32 -1.47 53.37 8.19
N GLY A 33 -0.55 52.39 8.18
CA GLY A 33 0.90 52.63 8.29
C GLY A 33 1.73 51.59 9.07
N ALA A 34 2.18 50.50 8.42
CA ALA A 34 3.50 49.84 8.57
C ALA A 34 3.53 48.46 7.83
N PRO A 35 4.69 47.98 7.32
CA PRO A 35 4.78 46.71 6.61
C PRO A 35 4.82 45.47 7.52
N SER A 36 4.44 44.32 6.96
CA SER A 36 4.51 42.99 7.59
C SER A 36 5.93 42.43 7.70
N ASP A 37 6.29 41.86 8.85
CA ASP A 37 7.51 41.05 9.03
C ASP A 37 7.12 39.54 9.14
N PRO A 38 7.73 38.59 8.39
CA PRO A 38 7.13 37.26 8.19
C PRO A 38 7.31 36.23 9.31
N TYR A 39 7.99 36.56 10.42
CA TYR A 39 8.32 35.61 11.49
C TYR A 39 7.90 36.12 12.89
N GLY A 40 6.58 36.30 13.06
CA GLY A 40 5.97 36.74 14.32
C GLY A 40 5.93 35.67 15.42
N THR A 41 6.97 35.61 16.25
CA THR A 41 6.96 34.82 17.50
C THR A 41 6.10 35.55 18.55
N PRO A 42 5.16 34.89 19.26
CA PRO A 42 4.35 35.56 20.27
C PRO A 42 5.20 36.03 21.46
N ALA A 43 4.98 37.26 21.92
CA ALA A 43 5.71 37.85 23.03
C ALA A 43 5.42 37.13 24.36
N ARG A 44 6.47 36.77 25.10
CA ARG A 44 6.39 36.14 26.43
C ARG A 44 6.00 37.19 27.49
N PRO A 45 5.06 36.92 28.41
CA PRO A 45 4.75 37.82 29.52
C PRO A 45 5.89 37.87 30.56
N PRO A 46 6.05 38.99 31.31
CA PRO A 46 7.10 39.11 32.30
C PRO A 46 6.78 38.26 33.54
N SER A 47 7.52 37.17 33.71
CA SER A 47 7.58 36.39 34.96
C SER A 47 8.84 36.81 35.73
N GLY A 48 8.65 37.53 36.84
CA GLY A 48 9.75 37.95 37.71
C GLY A 48 9.97 36.96 38.84
N ASP A 49 11.21 36.48 38.99
CA ASP A 49 11.71 35.77 40.17
C ASP A 49 13.06 36.40 40.59
N PRO A 50 13.31 36.75 41.86
CA PRO A 50 14.46 37.61 42.22
C PRO A 50 15.80 36.89 42.42
N TYR A 51 15.85 35.55 42.28
CA TYR A 51 17.04 34.75 42.54
C TYR A 51 17.17 33.59 41.54
N GLY A 52 18.05 33.75 40.55
CA GLY A 52 18.41 32.71 39.60
C GLY A 52 19.54 33.16 38.67
N THR A 53 20.71 32.54 38.78
CA THR A 53 21.87 32.82 37.90
C THR A 53 21.63 32.25 36.51
N GLU A 54 21.72 33.08 35.46
CA GLU A 54 21.68 32.60 34.07
C GLU A 54 22.84 31.64 33.76
N PRO A 55 22.60 30.53 33.02
CA PRO A 55 23.67 29.72 32.45
C PRO A 55 24.43 30.51 31.36
N PRO A 56 25.76 30.33 31.22
CA PRO A 56 26.51 30.97 30.15
C PRO A 56 26.07 30.45 28.76
N PRO A 57 26.15 31.29 27.70
CA PRO A 57 25.81 30.87 26.35
C PRO A 57 26.78 29.77 25.84
N PRO A 58 26.30 28.83 25.02
CA PRO A 58 27.15 27.77 24.45
C PRO A 58 28.21 28.38 23.51
N PRO A 59 29.41 27.76 23.39
CA PRO A 59 30.44 28.23 22.47
C PRO A 59 29.96 28.22 21.02
N ALA A 60 30.37 29.23 20.24
CA ALA A 60 30.13 29.24 18.80
C ALA A 60 30.96 28.13 18.12
N GLY A 61 30.28 27.05 17.70
CA GLY A 61 30.88 25.95 16.97
C GLY A 61 31.35 26.36 15.57
N SER A 62 32.50 25.84 15.15
CA SER A 62 33.08 26.12 13.83
C SER A 62 32.40 25.29 12.73
N PRO A 63 32.33 25.72 11.45
CA PRO A 63 31.43 25.13 10.44
C PRO A 63 31.76 23.72 9.92
N TYR A 64 32.67 22.97 10.56
CA TYR A 64 33.23 21.72 10.02
C TYR A 64 32.89 20.45 10.82
N ASP A 65 32.19 20.56 11.96
CA ASP A 65 31.81 19.38 12.74
C ASP A 65 30.48 18.76 12.27
N ARG A 66 30.60 17.55 11.71
CA ARG A 66 29.48 16.71 11.25
C ARG A 66 28.86 15.99 12.45
N PRO A 67 27.52 15.98 12.63
CA PRO A 67 26.90 15.52 13.87
C PRO A 67 27.06 14.02 14.10
N GLY A 68 27.82 13.66 15.13
CA GLY A 68 27.78 12.34 15.76
C GLY A 68 26.52 12.19 16.63
N SER A 69 25.99 10.97 16.70
CA SER A 69 24.80 10.64 17.49
C SER A 69 25.02 10.88 18.99
N TYR A 70 24.36 11.89 19.54
CA TYR A 70 24.23 12.04 20.99
C TYR A 70 23.19 11.05 21.53
N GLY A 71 23.66 9.96 22.14
CA GLY A 71 22.81 9.04 22.88
C GLY A 71 22.31 9.68 24.18
N GLY A 72 21.09 10.20 24.16
CA GLY A 72 20.42 10.69 25.36
C GLY A 72 19.99 9.55 26.28
N THR A 73 20.67 9.39 27.42
CA THR A 73 20.24 8.49 28.51
C THR A 73 18.94 9.00 29.15
N TYR A 74 17.80 8.47 28.74
CA TYR A 74 16.56 8.66 29.48
C TYR A 74 16.53 7.73 30.69
N ALA A 75 16.38 8.31 31.88
CA ALA A 75 16.12 7.58 33.10
C ALA A 75 14.78 6.83 32.99
N GLY A 76 14.75 5.57 33.43
CA GLY A 76 13.59 4.71 33.26
C GLY A 76 12.40 5.13 34.15
N ALA A 77 11.21 5.15 33.56
CA ALA A 77 9.95 5.09 34.30
C ALA A 77 9.51 3.62 34.39
N PRO A 78 9.14 3.08 35.57
CA PRO A 78 8.61 1.74 35.69
C PRO A 78 7.10 1.70 35.40
N ASN A 79 6.65 0.59 34.81
CA ASN A 79 5.26 0.22 34.54
C ASN A 79 4.57 0.87 33.32
N ASP A 80 4.87 0.34 32.13
CA ASP A 80 3.88 0.19 31.06
C ASP A 80 4.05 -1.20 30.42
N GLN A 81 3.30 -2.19 30.93
CA GLN A 81 3.18 -3.50 30.27
C GLN A 81 2.13 -3.40 29.14
N PRO A 82 2.48 -3.66 27.87
CA PRO A 82 1.47 -3.81 26.83
C PRO A 82 0.62 -5.08 27.08
N PRO A 83 -0.67 -5.08 26.70
CA PRO A 83 -1.61 -6.15 27.05
C PRO A 83 -1.29 -7.48 26.34
N PRO A 84 -1.46 -8.63 27.02
CA PRO A 84 -1.17 -9.95 26.44
C PRO A 84 -2.28 -10.42 25.50
N GLY A 85 -2.05 -10.37 24.18
CA GLY A 85 -3.05 -10.79 23.18
C GLY A 85 -2.49 -11.12 21.79
N GLN A 86 -2.08 -12.38 21.59
CA GLN A 86 -1.87 -13.03 20.27
C GLN A 86 -0.88 -12.40 19.27
N GLY A 87 0.41 -12.36 19.65
CA GLY A 87 1.53 -12.27 18.70
C GLY A 87 2.39 -13.53 18.78
N ALA A 88 2.20 -14.49 17.87
CA ALA A 88 2.99 -15.73 17.86
C ALA A 88 4.40 -15.52 17.25
N GLY A 89 5.31 -15.02 18.09
CA GLY A 89 6.77 -15.14 18.07
C GLY A 89 7.57 -15.01 16.77
N GLN A 90 8.59 -14.16 16.76
CA GLN A 90 9.99 -14.62 16.83
C GLN A 90 11.01 -13.46 16.99
N GLY A 91 11.99 -13.67 17.88
CA GLY A 91 13.36 -13.15 17.80
C GLY A 91 13.61 -11.67 17.51
N TYR A 92 13.60 -10.82 18.54
CA TYR A 92 14.25 -9.50 18.46
C TYR A 92 15.78 -9.71 18.38
N THR A 93 16.33 -9.64 17.18
CA THR A 93 17.79 -9.63 16.95
C THR A 93 18.24 -8.18 16.71
N PRO A 94 19.03 -7.58 17.62
CA PRO A 94 19.51 -6.21 17.43
C PRO A 94 20.42 -6.14 16.20
N GLY A 95 19.96 -5.48 15.14
CA GLY A 95 20.70 -5.32 13.88
C GLY A 95 19.96 -5.71 12.60
N HIS A 96 18.74 -6.24 12.67
CA HIS A 96 17.95 -6.48 11.45
C HIS A 96 17.50 -5.17 10.80
N ALA A 97 17.83 -5.01 9.51
CA ALA A 97 17.65 -3.79 8.74
C ALA A 97 16.21 -3.28 8.75
N ASP A 98 16.07 -1.95 8.87
CA ASP A 98 14.80 -1.24 8.73
C ASP A 98 14.05 -1.73 7.49
N GLY A 99 12.85 -2.26 7.70
CA GLY A 99 11.96 -2.60 6.61
C GLY A 99 11.44 -1.36 5.88
N PRO A 100 10.58 -1.57 4.86
CA PRO A 100 9.91 -0.49 4.12
C PRO A 100 9.24 0.58 4.99
N VAL A 101 8.78 0.19 6.18
CA VAL A 101 8.28 1.08 7.24
C VAL A 101 8.78 0.57 8.60
N PRO A 102 8.84 1.40 9.64
CA PRO A 102 9.30 1.00 10.97
C PRO A 102 8.58 -0.25 11.48
N GLY A 103 9.35 -1.21 12.02
CA GLY A 103 8.84 -2.49 12.53
C GLY A 103 8.48 -3.54 11.46
N MET A 104 8.54 -3.22 10.17
CA MET A 104 8.35 -4.22 9.10
C MET A 104 9.64 -5.04 8.89
N PRO A 105 9.56 -6.36 8.60
CA PRO A 105 10.74 -7.14 8.20
C PRO A 105 11.40 -6.61 6.91
N PRO A 106 12.69 -6.95 6.66
CA PRO A 106 13.40 -6.49 5.47
C PRO A 106 12.74 -7.01 4.17
N LEU A 107 12.97 -6.28 3.07
CA LEU A 107 12.47 -6.65 1.75
C LEU A 107 12.87 -8.07 1.34
N GLY A 108 11.90 -8.86 0.88
CA GLY A 108 12.16 -10.19 0.33
C GLY A 108 13.01 -10.08 -0.93
N SER A 109 14.06 -10.91 -1.02
CA SER A 109 15.02 -10.86 -2.13
C SER A 109 14.31 -11.04 -3.48
N TRP A 110 14.77 -10.31 -4.50
CA TRP A 110 14.14 -10.34 -5.83
C TRP A 110 14.08 -11.75 -6.45
N PRO A 111 15.12 -12.61 -6.36
CA PRO A 111 15.02 -14.01 -6.81
C PRO A 111 13.94 -14.81 -6.07
N ASN A 112 13.76 -14.63 -4.76
CA ASN A 112 12.73 -15.34 -3.99
C ASN A 112 11.32 -14.95 -4.43
N ARG A 113 11.10 -13.69 -4.86
CA ARG A 113 9.81 -13.24 -5.40
C ARG A 113 9.48 -13.92 -6.73
N ILE A 114 10.46 -14.03 -7.63
CA ILE A 114 10.28 -14.69 -8.93
C ILE A 114 10.08 -16.19 -8.76
N LEU A 115 10.94 -16.86 -7.98
CA LEU A 115 10.81 -18.29 -7.72
C LEU A 115 9.45 -18.63 -7.09
N ALA A 116 8.95 -17.78 -6.18
CA ALA A 116 7.61 -17.95 -5.61
C ALA A 116 6.51 -17.89 -6.68
N GLN A 117 6.56 -16.93 -7.62
CA GLN A 117 5.58 -16.85 -8.70
C GLN A 117 5.72 -17.98 -9.73
N VAL A 118 6.93 -18.46 -10.01
CA VAL A 118 7.16 -19.63 -10.87
C VAL A 118 6.56 -20.89 -10.23
N ILE A 119 6.75 -21.11 -8.93
CA ILE A 119 6.14 -22.23 -8.20
C ILE A 119 4.61 -22.14 -8.24
N ASP A 120 4.05 -20.96 -7.96
CA ASP A 120 2.60 -20.74 -7.99
C ASP A 120 2.00 -20.94 -9.40
N TYR A 121 2.70 -20.53 -10.47
CA TYR A 121 2.31 -20.76 -11.86
C TYR A 121 2.36 -22.24 -12.24
N LEU A 122 3.46 -22.94 -11.93
CA LEU A 122 3.60 -24.37 -12.23
C LEU A 122 2.55 -25.20 -11.48
N LEU A 123 2.23 -24.85 -10.23
CA LEU A 123 1.14 -25.46 -9.48
C LEU A 123 -0.21 -25.29 -10.20
N ALA A 124 -0.54 -24.07 -10.64
CA ALA A 124 -1.78 -23.81 -11.36
C ALA A 124 -1.86 -24.58 -12.71
N GLN A 125 -0.75 -24.64 -13.45
CA GLN A 125 -0.64 -25.44 -14.68
C GLN A 125 -0.87 -26.93 -14.44
N ILE A 126 -0.22 -27.51 -13.42
CA ILE A 126 -0.36 -28.93 -13.07
C ILE A 126 -1.81 -29.26 -12.69
N VAL A 127 -2.42 -28.43 -11.83
CA VAL A 127 -3.82 -28.62 -11.42
C VAL A 127 -4.78 -28.50 -12.61
N ALA A 128 -4.61 -27.51 -13.48
CA ALA A 128 -5.46 -27.34 -14.66
C ALA A 128 -5.33 -28.52 -15.64
N VAL A 129 -4.11 -28.99 -15.88
CA VAL A 129 -3.84 -30.16 -16.73
C VAL A 129 -4.53 -31.40 -16.17
N LEU A 130 -4.39 -31.68 -14.87
CA LEU A 130 -5.05 -32.82 -14.21
C LEU A 130 -6.59 -32.74 -14.26
N LEU A 131 -7.16 -31.53 -14.25
CA LEU A 131 -8.61 -31.33 -14.38
C LEU A 131 -9.12 -31.47 -15.82
N VAL A 132 -8.30 -31.16 -16.84
CA VAL A 132 -8.69 -31.23 -18.26
C VAL A 132 -8.46 -32.62 -18.86
N LEU A 133 -7.41 -33.32 -18.44
CA LEU A 133 -7.02 -34.65 -18.95
C LEU A 133 -8.15 -35.70 -19.04
N PRO A 134 -9.11 -35.80 -18.08
CA PRO A 134 -10.21 -36.76 -18.16
C PRO A 134 -11.24 -36.46 -19.26
N PHE A 135 -11.26 -35.22 -19.78
CA PHE A 135 -12.29 -34.72 -20.69
C PHE A 135 -11.74 -34.36 -22.08
N ALA A 136 -10.44 -34.06 -22.19
CA ALA A 136 -9.79 -33.73 -23.45
C ALA A 136 -8.33 -34.20 -23.49
N GLY A 137 -7.92 -34.78 -24.62
CA GLY A 137 -6.53 -35.15 -24.87
C GLY A 137 -5.65 -33.92 -25.13
N LEU A 138 -4.49 -33.84 -24.47
CA LEU A 138 -3.54 -32.75 -24.62
C LEU A 138 -2.76 -32.76 -25.95
N GLY A 139 -2.85 -33.83 -26.75
CA GLY A 139 -2.29 -33.87 -28.10
C GLY A 139 -3.10 -33.06 -29.13
N GLY A 140 -4.25 -32.50 -28.73
CA GLY A 140 -5.10 -31.66 -29.57
C GLY A 140 -5.18 -30.23 -29.04
N ARG A 141 -5.13 -29.25 -29.94
CA ARG A 141 -5.07 -27.82 -29.61
C ARG A 141 -6.24 -27.33 -28.74
N SER A 142 -7.39 -28.00 -28.77
CA SER A 142 -8.54 -27.72 -27.88
C SER A 142 -8.24 -28.05 -26.41
N GLY A 143 -7.63 -29.21 -26.13
CA GLY A 143 -7.25 -29.63 -24.78
C GLY A 143 -6.15 -28.74 -24.18
N GLU A 144 -5.10 -28.45 -24.96
CA GLU A 144 -4.03 -27.51 -24.57
C GLU A 144 -4.60 -26.12 -24.24
N THR A 145 -5.45 -25.59 -25.12
CA THR A 145 -6.08 -24.28 -24.94
C THR A 145 -6.97 -24.26 -23.69
N GLY A 146 -7.80 -25.28 -23.50
CA GLY A 146 -8.63 -25.42 -22.30
C GLY A 146 -7.83 -25.46 -21.01
N ALA A 147 -6.74 -26.24 -20.98
CA ALA A 147 -5.85 -26.31 -19.83
C ALA A 147 -5.15 -24.98 -19.52
N PHE A 148 -4.71 -24.23 -20.55
CA PHE A 148 -4.11 -22.91 -20.38
C PHE A 148 -5.10 -21.89 -19.79
N TRP A 149 -6.30 -21.75 -20.36
CA TRP A 149 -7.30 -20.81 -19.85
C TRP A 149 -7.77 -21.17 -18.43
N LEU A 150 -7.95 -22.46 -18.15
CA LEU A 150 -8.26 -22.94 -16.81
C LEU A 150 -7.12 -22.62 -15.81
N ALA A 151 -5.86 -22.81 -16.20
CA ALA A 151 -4.71 -22.47 -15.35
C ALA A 151 -4.63 -20.97 -15.05
N CYS A 152 -4.86 -20.09 -16.03
CA CYS A 152 -4.91 -18.64 -15.83
C CYS A 152 -6.03 -18.24 -14.84
N LEU A 153 -7.23 -18.83 -15.00
CA LEU A 153 -8.35 -18.60 -14.09
C LEU A 153 -8.05 -19.11 -12.67
N LEU A 154 -7.54 -20.34 -12.54
CA LEU A 154 -7.14 -20.92 -11.27
C LEU A 154 -6.06 -20.07 -10.60
N LEU A 155 -5.02 -19.63 -11.31
CA LEU A 155 -3.95 -18.78 -10.79
C LEU A 155 -4.47 -17.44 -10.28
N PHE A 156 -5.40 -16.80 -11.01
CA PHE A 156 -6.03 -15.54 -10.60
C PHE A 156 -6.83 -15.72 -9.30
N VAL A 157 -7.72 -16.72 -9.25
CA VAL A 157 -8.58 -17.00 -8.09
C VAL A 157 -7.76 -17.45 -6.88
N TYR A 158 -6.79 -18.35 -7.08
CA TYR A 158 -5.87 -18.82 -6.06
C TYR A 158 -5.07 -17.67 -5.44
N GLN A 159 -4.48 -16.78 -6.24
CA GLN A 159 -3.75 -15.64 -5.72
C GLN A 159 -4.68 -14.67 -4.97
N GLY A 160 -5.85 -14.32 -5.52
CA GLY A 160 -6.81 -13.44 -4.87
C GLY A 160 -7.25 -13.96 -3.49
N ILE A 161 -7.58 -15.25 -3.38
CA ILE A 161 -8.01 -15.87 -2.12
C ILE A 161 -6.84 -16.05 -1.13
N MET A 162 -5.69 -16.57 -1.56
CA MET A 162 -4.55 -16.79 -0.65
C MET A 162 -3.95 -15.49 -0.12
N LEU A 163 -3.88 -14.43 -0.93
CA LEU A 163 -3.35 -13.14 -0.48
C LEU A 163 -4.32 -12.41 0.44
N SER A 164 -5.63 -12.48 0.18
CA SER A 164 -6.64 -11.82 1.03
C SER A 164 -6.84 -12.49 2.39
N ARG A 165 -6.53 -13.79 2.51
CA ARG A 165 -6.57 -14.52 3.79
C ARG A 165 -5.25 -14.43 4.56
N ASP A 166 -4.16 -14.88 3.93
CA ASP A 166 -2.92 -15.18 4.64
C ASP A 166 -1.74 -14.28 4.22
N GLY A 167 -1.93 -13.41 3.22
CA GLY A 167 -0.84 -12.65 2.58
C GLY A 167 0.24 -13.51 1.92
N ARG A 168 0.01 -14.83 1.79
CA ARG A 168 1.02 -15.82 1.36
C ARG A 168 0.39 -16.98 0.58
N THR A 169 0.75 -17.10 -0.69
CA THR A 169 0.57 -18.34 -1.48
C THR A 169 1.55 -19.43 -1.06
N LEU A 170 1.37 -20.65 -1.57
CA LEU A 170 2.26 -21.80 -1.32
C LEU A 170 3.68 -21.54 -1.85
N GLY A 171 3.86 -20.97 -3.05
CA GLY A 171 5.18 -20.58 -3.56
C GLY A 171 5.85 -19.52 -2.68
N LYS A 172 5.10 -18.56 -2.16
CA LYS A 172 5.61 -17.53 -1.24
C LYS A 172 6.00 -18.12 0.13
N ARG A 173 5.25 -19.10 0.65
CA ARG A 173 5.62 -19.88 1.85
C ARG A 173 6.92 -20.66 1.63
N ALA A 174 7.05 -21.36 0.48
CA ALA A 174 8.25 -22.11 0.14
C ALA A 174 9.51 -21.21 0.04
N MET A 175 9.38 -20.04 -0.57
CA MET A 175 10.46 -19.05 -0.68
C MET A 175 10.62 -18.14 0.55
N LYS A 176 9.90 -18.43 1.64
CA LYS A 176 9.92 -17.72 2.93
C LYS A 176 9.72 -16.20 2.80
N VAL A 177 8.79 -15.79 1.95
CA VAL A 177 8.38 -14.39 1.76
C VAL A 177 6.88 -14.22 2.01
N ARG A 178 6.47 -13.00 2.38
CA ARG A 178 5.05 -12.62 2.52
C ARG A 178 4.75 -11.29 1.84
N VAL A 179 3.50 -11.12 1.43
CA VAL A 179 2.98 -9.81 1.07
C VAL A 179 2.60 -9.06 2.36
N ALA A 180 2.88 -7.77 2.37
CA ALA A 180 2.45 -6.82 3.38
C ALA A 180 1.82 -5.59 2.69
N MET A 181 0.86 -4.95 3.33
CA MET A 181 0.43 -3.59 2.96
C MET A 181 1.57 -2.61 3.27
N LEU A 182 1.86 -1.67 2.37
CA LEU A 182 2.97 -0.74 2.53
C LEU A 182 2.74 0.28 3.68
N VAL A 183 1.48 0.52 4.06
CA VAL A 183 1.12 1.54 5.08
C VAL A 183 1.37 1.10 6.52
N ASP A 184 1.22 -0.19 6.82
CA ASP A 184 1.14 -0.71 8.20
C ASP A 184 1.81 -2.10 8.40
N GLY A 185 2.27 -2.76 7.34
CA GLY A 185 2.87 -4.10 7.43
C GLY A 185 1.88 -5.26 7.57
N ASN A 186 0.57 -4.99 7.62
CA ASN A 186 -0.48 -6.00 7.78
C ASN A 186 -0.66 -6.86 6.52
N SER A 187 -1.42 -7.95 6.64
CA SER A 187 -1.84 -8.75 5.48
C SER A 187 -2.62 -7.90 4.46
N PRO A 188 -2.52 -8.20 3.15
CA PRO A 188 -3.27 -7.48 2.12
C PRO A 188 -4.77 -7.46 2.38
N THR A 189 -5.39 -6.29 2.21
CA THR A 189 -6.85 -6.20 2.16
C THR A 189 -7.39 -6.99 0.95
N GLY A 190 -8.65 -7.42 1.00
CA GLY A 190 -9.28 -8.13 -0.11
C GLY A 190 -9.14 -7.39 -1.44
N ALA A 191 -9.42 -6.09 -1.45
CA ALA A 191 -9.24 -5.25 -2.64
C ALA A 191 -7.79 -5.24 -3.14
N ALA A 192 -6.80 -5.03 -2.26
CA ALA A 192 -5.39 -5.04 -2.64
C ALA A 192 -4.94 -6.40 -3.21
N ALA A 193 -5.36 -7.51 -2.60
CA ALA A 193 -5.08 -8.86 -3.06
C ALA A 193 -5.65 -9.14 -4.46
N TRP A 194 -6.90 -8.77 -4.72
CA TRP A 194 -7.54 -8.95 -6.03
C TRP A 194 -6.99 -7.99 -7.09
N THR A 195 -6.72 -6.73 -6.76
CA THR A 195 -6.03 -5.77 -7.65
C THR A 195 -4.66 -6.31 -8.07
N ARG A 196 -3.88 -6.82 -7.12
CA ARG A 196 -2.59 -7.46 -7.40
C ARG A 196 -2.72 -8.66 -8.33
N ALA A 197 -3.66 -9.57 -8.04
CA ALA A 197 -3.91 -10.74 -8.90
C ALA A 197 -4.34 -10.33 -10.32
N ALA A 198 -5.19 -9.30 -10.44
CA ALA A 198 -5.66 -8.78 -11.73
C ALA A 198 -4.52 -8.18 -12.55
N VAL A 199 -3.70 -7.30 -11.96
CA VAL A 199 -2.55 -6.69 -12.64
C VAL A 199 -1.49 -7.73 -13.01
N PHE A 200 -1.33 -8.80 -12.24
CA PHE A 200 -0.42 -9.89 -12.59
C PHE A 200 -0.93 -10.79 -13.75
N VAL A 201 -2.23 -11.11 -13.78
CA VAL A 201 -2.78 -12.09 -14.73
C VAL A 201 -3.42 -11.46 -15.98
N VAL A 202 -4.26 -10.43 -15.83
CA VAL A 202 -5.11 -9.93 -16.94
C VAL A 202 -4.30 -9.43 -18.14
N PRO A 203 -3.26 -8.58 -17.99
CA PRO A 203 -2.53 -8.07 -19.15
C PRO A 203 -1.66 -9.15 -19.83
N ALA A 204 -1.17 -10.14 -19.07
CA ALA A 204 -0.52 -11.32 -19.63
C ALA A 204 -1.48 -12.12 -20.52
N VAL A 205 -2.73 -12.29 -20.07
CA VAL A 205 -3.74 -13.07 -20.79
C VAL A 205 -4.32 -12.33 -22.01
N VAL A 206 -4.45 -11.00 -21.96
CA VAL A 206 -5.10 -10.20 -23.02
C VAL A 206 -4.13 -9.78 -24.14
N CYS A 207 -2.88 -9.46 -23.82
CA CYS A 207 -1.87 -9.01 -24.80
C CYS A 207 -0.84 -10.09 -25.04
N CYS A 208 0.00 -10.31 -24.02
CA CYS A 208 1.41 -10.61 -24.27
C CYS A 208 2.03 -11.34 -23.07
N ALA A 209 1.60 -12.60 -22.83
CA ALA A 209 1.85 -13.36 -21.60
C ALA A 209 3.25 -13.20 -20.98
N MET A 210 4.28 -13.72 -21.66
CA MET A 210 5.66 -13.68 -21.15
C MET A 210 6.24 -12.26 -21.12
N LEU A 211 5.92 -11.41 -22.10
CA LEU A 211 6.41 -10.04 -22.17
C LEU A 211 5.90 -9.21 -20.98
N TRP A 212 4.62 -9.38 -20.61
CA TRP A 212 4.04 -8.70 -19.44
C TRP A 212 4.74 -9.10 -18.14
N TRP A 213 4.97 -10.39 -17.89
CA TRP A 213 5.64 -10.85 -16.67
C TRP A 213 7.11 -10.42 -16.60
N VAL A 214 7.79 -10.31 -17.75
CA VAL A 214 9.13 -9.72 -17.80
C VAL A 214 9.08 -8.24 -17.42
N ILE A 215 8.15 -7.46 -17.97
CA ILE A 215 8.00 -6.02 -17.65
C ILE A 215 7.65 -5.82 -16.17
N ASP A 216 6.67 -6.56 -15.64
CA ASP A 216 6.24 -6.50 -14.24
C ASP A 216 7.36 -6.85 -13.25
N GLY A 217 8.11 -7.92 -13.52
CA GLY A 217 9.23 -8.37 -12.69
C GLY A 217 10.44 -7.44 -12.78
N LEU A 218 10.74 -6.92 -13.97
CA LEU A 218 11.85 -6.00 -14.22
C LEU A 218 11.60 -4.63 -13.56
N PHE A 219 10.35 -4.18 -13.49
CA PHE A 219 9.99 -2.96 -12.77
C PHE A 219 10.45 -3.02 -11.29
N GLY A 220 10.31 -4.18 -10.64
CA GLY A 220 10.79 -4.42 -9.28
C GLY A 220 12.32 -4.41 -9.08
N VAL A 221 13.12 -4.40 -10.15
CA VAL A 221 14.58 -4.19 -10.09
C VAL A 221 14.91 -2.70 -9.97
N PHE A 222 14.17 -1.86 -10.68
CA PHE A 222 14.43 -0.42 -10.79
C PHE A 222 13.65 0.41 -9.76
N ASP A 223 12.50 -0.07 -9.30
CA ASP A 223 11.69 0.59 -8.28
C ASP A 223 12.44 0.68 -6.94
N LYS A 224 12.70 1.91 -6.49
CA LYS A 224 13.38 2.21 -5.22
C LYS A 224 12.52 3.18 -4.41
N PRO A 225 12.50 3.07 -3.06
CA PRO A 225 13.29 2.14 -2.24
C PRO A 225 12.70 0.72 -2.13
N TYR A 226 11.41 0.53 -2.42
CA TYR A 226 10.64 -0.65 -1.99
C TYR A 226 10.72 -1.89 -2.90
N ARG A 227 11.32 -1.78 -4.10
CA ARG A 227 11.45 -2.89 -5.07
C ARG A 227 10.09 -3.52 -5.39
N GLN A 228 9.08 -2.70 -5.65
CA GLN A 228 7.74 -3.15 -5.99
C GLN A 228 7.68 -3.56 -7.46
N CYS A 229 7.18 -4.76 -7.76
CA CYS A 229 6.72 -5.08 -9.11
C CYS A 229 5.50 -4.20 -9.48
N LEU A 230 5.11 -4.17 -10.74
CA LEU A 230 3.98 -3.34 -11.18
C LEU A 230 2.67 -3.75 -10.48
N HIS A 231 2.47 -5.06 -10.27
CA HIS A 231 1.36 -5.62 -9.49
C HIS A 231 1.44 -5.30 -7.98
N ASP A 232 2.64 -5.17 -7.40
CA ASP A 232 2.84 -4.77 -5.99
C ASP A 232 2.39 -3.31 -5.82
N LYS A 233 2.83 -2.46 -6.75
CA LYS A 233 2.65 -1.00 -6.73
C LYS A 233 1.20 -0.60 -6.94
N ALA A 234 0.50 -1.23 -7.89
CA ALA A 234 -0.93 -1.02 -8.12
C ALA A 234 -1.79 -1.33 -6.88
N ALA A 235 -1.38 -2.33 -6.09
CA ALA A 235 -2.06 -2.72 -4.86
C ALA A 235 -1.57 -2.00 -3.59
N LYS A 236 -0.55 -1.12 -3.70
CA LYS A 236 0.15 -0.49 -2.56
C LYS A 236 0.68 -1.53 -1.55
N THR A 237 1.18 -2.66 -2.07
CA THR A 237 1.76 -3.77 -1.28
C THR A 237 3.26 -3.87 -1.49
N VAL A 238 3.95 -4.55 -0.57
CA VAL A 238 5.38 -4.83 -0.64
C VAL A 238 5.63 -6.28 -0.19
N VAL A 239 6.64 -6.93 -0.75
CA VAL A 239 7.00 -8.31 -0.36
C VAL A 239 8.20 -8.29 0.59
N VAL A 240 8.04 -8.88 1.77
CA VAL A 240 9.04 -8.91 2.84
C VAL A 240 9.48 -10.33 3.20
N SER A 241 10.66 -10.44 3.80
CA SER A 241 11.19 -11.68 4.37
C SER A 241 10.29 -12.22 5.48
N THR A 242 10.36 -13.54 5.67
CA THR A 242 9.82 -14.25 6.84
C THR A 242 10.84 -15.21 7.45
N VAL A 243 12.11 -15.06 7.06
CA VAL A 243 13.31 -15.45 7.82
C VAL A 243 13.92 -14.22 8.48
#